data_AF-A0A7W6AKV3-F1
#
_entry.id   AF-A0A7W6AKV3-F1
#
_cell.length_a   1.000
_cell.length_b   1.000
_cell.length_c   1.000
_cell.angle_alpha   90.00
_cell.angle_beta   90.00
_cell.angle_gamma   90.00
#
_symmetry.space_group_name_H-M   'P 1'
#
loop_
_entity.id
_entity.type
_entity.pdbx_description
1 polymer ?
#
loop_
_entity_poly.entity_id
_entity_poly.type
_entity_poly.pdbx_seq_one_letter_code
_entity_poly.pdbx_strand_id
1 'polypeptide(L)'
;MRAQAYGQAVRRERAAAGEWEQRAVDLAHELAVARAEAAAHDAGRLAQIRALRTALEAVAPMDPVLRRTGRLYADGEREQVWQAFYVDAYDAIARANGLSRCRGAMTPQERADAAEAAVLAEPVRMTWWLWHRRWWWRNVEHRTEAGAIRARSAAARAAREATAR
;
A
#
# COMPACT_ATOMS: atom_id res chain seq x y z
N MET A 1 56.00 -13.17 -5.64
CA MET A 1 54.74 -13.79 -5.15
C MET A 1 54.09 -13.08 -3.95
N ARG A 2 54.84 -12.61 -2.94
CA ARG A 2 54.25 -11.96 -1.73
C ARG A 2 53.53 -10.62 -1.97
N ALA A 3 54.04 -9.77 -2.86
CA ALA A 3 53.43 -8.46 -3.16
C ALA A 3 52.05 -8.58 -3.84
N GLN A 4 51.85 -9.59 -4.69
CA GLN A 4 50.57 -9.86 -5.35
C GLN A 4 49.51 -10.35 -4.35
N ALA A 5 49.91 -11.19 -3.37
CA ALA A 5 49.02 -11.64 -2.30
C ALA A 5 48.59 -10.47 -1.39
N TYR A 6 49.51 -9.58 -1.03
CA TYR A 6 49.20 -8.36 -0.27
C TYR A 6 48.25 -7.42 -1.02
N GLY A 7 48.48 -7.18 -2.32
CA GLY A 7 47.59 -6.35 -3.13
C GLY A 7 46.18 -6.93 -3.28
N GLN A 8 46.04 -8.26 -3.30
CA GLN A 8 44.73 -8.92 -3.27
C GLN A 8 44.04 -8.79 -1.91
N ALA A 9 44.77 -8.91 -0.80
CA ALA A 9 44.24 -8.73 0.54
C ALA A 9 43.69 -7.30 0.74
N VAL A 10 44.46 -6.27 0.36
CA VAL A 10 44.04 -4.86 0.45
C VAL A 10 42.78 -4.59 -0.39
N ARG A 11 42.66 -5.19 -1.58
CA ARG A 11 41.45 -5.04 -2.40
C ARG A 11 40.23 -5.69 -1.76
N ARG A 12 40.39 -6.86 -1.14
CA ARG A 12 39.30 -7.55 -0.42
C ARG A 12 38.86 -6.75 0.80
N GLU A 13 39.80 -6.21 1.56
CA GLU A 13 39.47 -5.36 2.73
C GLU A 13 38.74 -4.08 2.31
N ARG A 14 39.17 -3.42 1.23
CA ARG A 14 38.47 -2.25 0.69
C ARG A 14 37.07 -2.58 0.19
N ALA A 15 36.88 -3.71 -0.47
CA ALA A 15 35.57 -4.16 -0.92
C ALA A 15 34.64 -4.42 0.29
N ALA A 16 35.13 -5.14 1.29
CA ALA A 16 34.38 -5.39 2.52
C ALA A 16 34.03 -4.08 3.25
N ALA A 17 34.95 -3.12 3.34
CA ALA A 17 34.67 -1.82 3.93
C ALA A 17 33.55 -1.07 3.20
N GLY A 18 33.55 -1.10 1.86
CA GLY A 18 32.47 -0.52 1.04
C GLY A 18 31.12 -1.23 1.24
N GLU A 19 31.12 -2.55 1.37
CA GLU A 19 29.91 -3.33 1.70
C GLU A 19 29.34 -2.95 3.07
N TRP A 20 30.19 -2.78 4.09
CA TRP A 20 29.78 -2.35 5.41
C TRP A 20 29.25 -0.91 5.43
N GLU A 21 29.88 -0.01 4.67
CA GLU A 21 29.40 1.37 4.51
C GLU A 21 28.01 1.41 3.87
N GLN A 22 27.81 0.68 2.77
CA GLN A 22 26.50 0.57 2.13
C GLN A 22 25.47 -0.04 3.09
N ARG A 23 25.84 -1.08 3.84
CA ARG A 23 24.93 -1.70 4.80
C ARG A 23 24.54 -0.73 5.92
N ALA A 24 25.45 0.12 6.37
CA ALA A 24 25.16 1.15 7.36
C ALA A 24 24.18 2.21 6.81
N VAL A 25 24.33 2.61 5.55
CA VAL A 25 23.39 3.50 4.85
C VAL A 25 22.00 2.86 4.76
N ASP A 26 21.93 1.60 4.34
CA ASP A 26 20.67 0.87 4.22
C ASP A 26 19.97 0.76 5.58
N LEU A 27 20.71 0.40 6.64
CA LEU A 27 20.17 0.32 8.01
C LEU A 27 19.71 1.68 8.54
N ALA A 28 20.42 2.75 8.24
CA ALA A 28 20.01 4.10 8.62
C ALA A 28 18.69 4.49 7.93
N HIS A 29 18.53 4.10 6.66
CA HIS A 29 17.30 4.30 5.91
C HIS A 29 16.15 3.46 6.50
N GLU A 30 16.36 2.16 6.74
CA GLU A 30 15.39 1.26 7.37
C GLU A 30 14.92 1.80 8.74
N LEU A 31 15.86 2.30 9.57
CA LEU A 31 15.54 2.90 10.87
C LEU A 31 14.72 4.20 10.73
N ALA A 32 15.04 5.04 9.74
CA ALA A 32 14.28 6.26 9.48
C ALA A 32 12.83 5.95 9.08
N VAL A 33 12.63 4.95 8.21
CA VAL A 33 11.29 4.47 7.83
C VAL A 33 10.55 3.94 9.04
N ALA A 34 11.15 3.06 9.84
CA ALA A 34 10.52 2.49 11.03
C ALA A 34 10.12 3.55 12.07
N ARG A 35 10.94 4.60 12.25
CA ARG A 35 10.61 5.74 13.12
C ARG A 35 9.44 6.55 12.59
N ALA A 36 9.40 6.78 11.28
CA ALA A 36 8.29 7.49 10.65
C ALA A 36 6.98 6.68 10.77
N GLU A 37 7.03 5.36 10.59
CA GLU A 37 5.88 4.48 10.79
C GLU A 37 5.38 4.53 12.23
N ALA A 38 6.27 4.43 13.22
CA ALA A 38 5.93 4.55 14.63
C ALA A 38 5.26 5.91 14.92
N ALA A 39 5.82 7.01 14.43
CA ALA A 39 5.25 8.34 14.60
C ALA A 39 3.86 8.47 13.96
N ALA A 40 3.63 7.85 12.80
CA ALA A 40 2.31 7.84 12.16
C ALA A 40 1.28 7.05 12.98
N HIS A 41 1.67 5.88 13.51
CA HIS A 41 0.82 5.09 14.41
C HIS A 41 0.48 5.86 15.69
N ASP A 42 1.45 6.50 16.33
CA ASP A 42 1.26 7.28 17.55
C ASP A 42 0.32 8.46 17.31
N ALA A 43 0.49 9.18 16.21
CA ALA A 43 -0.39 10.28 15.82
C ALA A 43 -1.84 9.79 15.64
N GLY A 44 -2.03 8.67 14.93
CA GLY A 44 -3.33 8.04 14.75
C GLY A 44 -4.00 7.64 16.06
N ARG A 45 -3.26 6.96 16.96
CA ARG A 45 -3.78 6.53 18.26
C ARG A 45 -4.13 7.70 19.16
N LEU A 46 -3.29 8.73 19.20
CA LEU A 46 -3.55 9.92 20.00
C LEU A 46 -4.79 10.67 19.52
N ALA A 47 -5.02 10.74 18.20
CA ALA A 47 -6.23 11.33 17.63
C ALA A 47 -7.50 10.57 18.07
N GLN A 48 -7.49 9.24 18.03
CA GLN A 48 -8.60 8.41 18.52
C GLN A 48 -8.88 8.65 20.01
N ILE A 49 -7.84 8.62 20.84
CA ILE A 49 -7.97 8.82 22.30
C ILE A 49 -8.57 10.20 22.58
N ARG A 50 -8.12 11.25 21.88
CA ARG A 50 -8.69 12.60 22.03
C ARG A 50 -10.16 12.65 21.64
N ALA A 51 -10.53 12.03 20.52
CA ALA A 51 -11.92 11.98 20.07
C ALA A 51 -12.83 11.26 21.08
N LEU A 52 -12.38 10.11 21.60
CA LEU A 52 -13.10 9.35 22.62
C LEU A 52 -13.19 10.11 23.95
N ARG A 53 -12.10 10.77 24.38
CA ARG A 53 -12.11 11.56 25.60
C ARG A 53 -13.16 12.68 25.52
N THR A 54 -13.24 13.40 24.41
CA THR A 54 -14.25 14.45 24.21
C THR A 54 -15.68 13.90 24.35
N ALA A 55 -15.97 12.72 23.80
CA ALA A 55 -17.29 12.11 23.94
C ALA A 55 -17.60 11.64 25.36
N LEU A 56 -16.59 11.12 26.08
CA LEU A 56 -16.73 10.76 27.49
C LEU A 56 -16.96 11.99 28.37
N GLU A 57 -16.25 13.10 28.13
CA GLU A 57 -16.45 14.39 28.80
C GLU A 57 -17.88 14.93 28.59
N ALA A 58 -18.48 14.68 27.43
CA ALA A 58 -19.86 15.05 27.13
C ALA A 58 -20.91 14.17 27.83
N VAL A 59 -20.52 13.05 28.47
CA VAL A 59 -21.39 12.04 29.11
C VAL A 59 -22.57 11.66 28.20
N ALA A 60 -22.32 11.63 26.89
CA ALA A 60 -23.37 11.42 25.89
C ALA A 60 -23.28 9.98 25.38
N PRO A 61 -24.11 9.03 25.88
CA PRO A 61 -24.11 7.66 25.38
C PRO A 61 -24.51 7.55 23.91
N MET A 62 -25.03 8.63 23.31
CA MET A 62 -25.36 8.76 21.90
C MET A 62 -24.49 9.81 21.20
N ASP A 63 -23.27 10.05 21.70
CA ASP A 63 -22.36 11.00 21.07
C ASP A 63 -22.12 10.62 19.59
N PRO A 64 -22.17 11.58 18.66
CA PRO A 64 -21.91 11.34 17.24
C PRO A 64 -20.61 10.58 16.95
N VAL A 65 -19.60 10.66 17.83
CA VAL A 65 -18.32 9.95 17.66
C VAL A 65 -18.47 8.42 17.73
N LEU A 66 -19.48 7.92 18.43
CA LEU A 66 -19.78 6.48 18.57
C LEU A 66 -20.66 5.96 17.43
N ARG A 67 -21.16 6.86 16.57
CA ARG A 67 -22.02 6.49 15.44
C ARG A 67 -21.24 5.67 14.41
N ARG A 68 -21.93 4.72 13.79
CA ARG A 68 -21.42 3.99 12.63
C ARG A 68 -21.46 4.88 11.38
N THR A 69 -20.40 4.87 10.59
CA THR A 69 -20.29 5.67 9.35
C THR A 69 -21.00 5.03 8.17
N GLY A 70 -21.32 3.73 8.26
CA GLY A 70 -21.83 2.93 7.14
C GLY A 70 -20.72 2.38 6.23
N ARG A 71 -19.45 2.71 6.50
CA ARG A 71 -18.28 2.13 5.83
C ARG A 71 -17.88 0.82 6.49
N LEU A 72 -17.19 -0.01 5.73
CA LEU A 72 -16.77 -1.35 6.15
C LEU A 72 -15.27 -1.52 5.93
N TYR A 73 -14.60 -2.12 6.92
CA TYR A 73 -13.24 -2.63 6.76
C TYR A 73 -13.23 -3.89 5.89
N ALA A 74 -12.03 -4.37 5.54
CA ALA A 74 -11.85 -5.53 4.67
C ALA A 74 -12.30 -6.85 5.32
N ASP A 75 -12.27 -6.92 6.64
CA ASP A 75 -12.80 -8.03 7.46
C ASP A 75 -14.32 -7.97 7.66
N GLY A 76 -14.98 -6.92 7.16
CA GLY A 76 -16.42 -6.71 7.31
C GLY A 76 -16.82 -5.96 8.59
N GLU A 77 -15.86 -5.53 9.42
CA GLU A 77 -16.17 -4.70 10.57
C GLU A 77 -16.72 -3.33 10.15
N ARG A 78 -17.72 -2.84 10.90
CA ARG A 78 -18.35 -1.54 10.65
C ARG A 78 -17.53 -0.45 11.30
N GLU A 79 -17.13 0.53 10.49
CA GLU A 79 -16.40 1.69 10.99
C GLU A 79 -17.30 2.56 11.87
N GLN A 80 -16.73 3.03 12.98
CA GLN A 80 -17.27 4.09 13.83
C GLN A 80 -16.55 5.41 13.56
N VAL A 81 -17.24 6.53 13.77
CA VAL A 81 -16.71 7.88 13.49
C VAL A 81 -15.35 8.12 14.18
N TRP A 82 -15.19 7.72 15.45
CA TRP A 82 -13.92 7.87 16.16
C TRP A 82 -12.75 7.11 15.51
N GLN A 83 -13.02 6.02 14.79
CA GLN A 83 -11.98 5.23 14.12
C GLN A 83 -11.40 5.97 12.91
N ALA A 84 -12.20 6.80 12.23
CA ALA A 84 -11.75 7.59 11.08
C ALA A 84 -10.65 8.62 11.46
N PHE A 85 -10.69 9.17 12.68
CA PHE A 85 -9.67 10.12 13.18
C PHE A 85 -8.26 9.51 13.20
N TYR A 86 -8.15 8.19 13.34
CA TYR A 86 -6.88 7.49 13.21
C TYR A 86 -6.32 7.64 11.81
N VAL A 87 -7.15 7.35 10.80
CA VAL A 87 -6.76 7.31 9.39
C VAL A 87 -6.26 8.69 8.96
N ASP A 88 -7.01 9.75 9.29
CA ASP A 88 -6.65 11.12 8.91
C ASP A 88 -5.32 11.57 9.53
N ALA A 89 -5.12 11.29 10.83
CA ALA A 89 -3.91 11.67 11.54
C ALA A 89 -2.69 10.83 11.11
N TYR A 90 -2.88 9.53 10.89
CA TYR A 90 -1.86 8.65 10.32
C TYR A 90 -1.44 9.12 8.92
N ASP A 91 -2.42 9.34 8.04
CA ASP A 91 -2.16 9.70 6.63
C ASP A 91 -1.52 11.09 6.47
N ALA A 92 -1.72 11.99 7.43
CA ALA A 92 -0.99 13.26 7.47
C ALA A 92 0.52 13.04 7.65
N ILE A 93 0.92 12.21 8.62
CA ILE A 93 2.33 11.88 8.87
C ILE A 93 2.89 10.98 7.76
N ALA A 94 2.11 10.00 7.29
CA ALA A 94 2.52 9.10 6.22
C ALA A 94 2.87 9.86 4.94
N ARG A 95 2.01 10.82 4.52
CA ARG A 95 2.29 11.66 3.35
C ARG A 95 3.57 12.49 3.51
N ALA A 96 3.80 13.06 4.70
CA ALA A 96 5.00 13.86 4.96
C ALA A 96 6.30 13.04 4.89
N ASN A 97 6.23 11.73 5.14
CA ASN A 97 7.39 10.83 5.19
C ASN A 97 7.45 9.85 4.00
N GLY A 98 6.58 10.00 3.00
CA GLY A 98 6.54 9.09 1.84
C GLY A 98 6.11 7.65 2.19
N LEU A 99 5.43 7.45 3.31
CA LEU A 99 4.91 6.14 3.72
C LEU A 99 3.61 5.80 2.98
N SER A 100 3.29 4.50 2.98
CA SER A 100 2.00 4.03 2.49
C SER A 100 0.86 4.57 3.36
N ARG A 101 -0.25 4.94 2.73
CA ARG A 101 -1.45 5.36 3.45
C ARG A 101 -2.07 4.19 4.22
N CYS A 102 -2.77 4.52 5.29
CA CYS A 102 -3.54 3.56 6.06
C CYS A 102 -4.63 2.93 5.18
N ARG A 103 -4.86 1.62 5.35
CA ARG A 103 -6.04 0.98 4.77
C ARG A 103 -7.26 1.34 5.61
N GLY A 104 -8.01 2.35 5.16
CA GLY A 104 -9.26 2.77 5.79
C GLY A 104 -10.45 1.89 5.42
N ALA A 105 -11.55 2.06 6.16
CA ALA A 105 -12.84 1.51 5.76
C ALA A 105 -13.32 2.18 4.47
N MET A 106 -14.08 1.44 3.67
CA MET A 106 -14.62 1.91 2.40
C MET A 106 -16.14 1.77 2.38
N THR A 107 -16.79 2.68 1.67
CA THR A 107 -18.18 2.49 1.23
C THR A 107 -18.24 1.36 0.19
N PRO A 108 -19.41 0.75 -0.05
CA PRO A 108 -19.57 -0.25 -1.11
C PRO A 108 -19.16 0.29 -2.49
N GLN A 109 -19.47 1.57 -2.75
CA GLN A 109 -19.10 2.24 -3.99
C GLN A 109 -17.58 2.41 -4.12
N GLU A 110 -16.90 2.94 -3.10
CA GLU A 110 -15.44 3.07 -3.08
C GLU A 110 -14.75 1.71 -3.25
N ARG A 111 -15.31 0.64 -2.66
CA ARG A 111 -14.79 -0.72 -2.80
C ARG A 111 -14.95 -1.25 -4.21
N ALA A 112 -16.11 -1.01 -4.84
CA ALA A 112 -16.36 -1.38 -6.22
C ALA A 112 -15.43 -0.64 -7.19
N ASP A 113 -15.21 0.66 -6.96
CA ASP A 113 -14.26 1.49 -7.72
C ASP A 113 -12.82 0.98 -7.56
N ALA A 114 -12.41 0.63 -6.33
CA ALA A 114 -11.08 0.09 -6.05
C ALA A 114 -10.86 -1.29 -6.70
N ALA A 115 -11.88 -2.16 -6.69
CA ALA A 115 -11.83 -3.47 -7.34
C ALA A 115 -11.68 -3.34 -8.87
N GLU A 116 -12.43 -2.42 -9.48
CA GLU A 116 -12.31 -2.10 -10.90
C GLU A 116 -10.91 -1.58 -11.25
N ALA A 117 -10.43 -0.59 -10.49
CA ALA A 117 -9.12 0.01 -10.70
C ALA A 117 -7.97 -1.01 -10.56
N ALA A 118 -8.07 -1.94 -9.60
CA ALA A 118 -7.09 -3.00 -9.41
C ALA A 118 -6.96 -3.88 -10.66
N VAL A 119 -8.07 -4.26 -11.29
CA VAL A 119 -8.06 -5.06 -12.53
C VAL A 119 -7.54 -4.25 -13.71
N LEU A 120 -7.91 -2.96 -13.82
CA LEU A 120 -7.42 -2.10 -14.91
C LEU A 120 -5.91 -1.82 -14.82
N ALA A 121 -5.36 -1.79 -13.60
CA ALA A 121 -3.92 -1.64 -13.37
C ALA A 121 -3.12 -2.88 -13.78
N GLU A 122 -3.74 -4.05 -13.94
CA GLU A 122 -3.04 -5.26 -14.38
C GLU A 122 -2.45 -5.07 -15.78
N PRO A 123 -1.15 -5.36 -15.98
CA PRO A 123 -0.49 -5.14 -17.25
C PRO A 123 -0.94 -6.16 -18.29
N VAL A 124 -1.19 -5.68 -19.51
CA VAL A 124 -1.27 -6.53 -20.70
C VAL A 124 0.16 -6.69 -21.22
N ARG A 125 0.61 -7.94 -21.39
CA ARG A 125 1.97 -8.25 -21.83
C ARG A 125 1.98 -8.52 -23.34
N MET A 126 2.96 -7.98 -24.04
CA MET A 126 3.22 -8.30 -25.44
C MET A 126 4.39 -9.28 -25.52
N THR A 127 4.22 -10.36 -26.28
CA THR A 127 5.27 -11.32 -26.58
C THR A 127 5.43 -11.46 -28.09
N TRP A 128 6.67 -11.56 -28.56
CA TRP A 128 6.97 -11.88 -29.95
C TRP A 128 7.15 -13.39 -30.11
N TRP A 129 6.48 -13.98 -31.09
CA TRP A 129 6.72 -15.37 -31.50
C TRP A 129 6.99 -15.42 -33.01
N LEU A 130 8.25 -15.71 -33.34
CA LEU A 130 8.84 -15.67 -34.69
C LEU A 130 8.66 -14.31 -35.38
N TRP A 131 7.48 -14.07 -35.97
CA TRP A 131 7.15 -12.90 -36.78
C TRP A 131 5.82 -12.24 -36.38
N HIS A 132 5.11 -12.81 -35.40
CA HIS A 132 3.80 -12.35 -34.98
C HIS A 132 3.83 -11.83 -33.54
N ARG A 133 3.08 -10.76 -33.28
CA ARG A 133 2.83 -10.25 -31.92
C ARG A 133 1.67 -11.02 -31.29
N ARG A 134 1.87 -11.51 -30.07
CA ARG A 134 0.83 -12.10 -29.23
C ARG A 134 0.65 -11.26 -27.97
N TRP A 135 -0.59 -11.12 -27.54
CA TRP A 135 -0.95 -10.30 -26.38
C TRP A 135 -1.47 -11.21 -25.28
N TRP A 136 -1.03 -10.99 -24.05
CA TRP A 136 -1.31 -11.87 -22.93
C TRP A 136 -1.87 -11.07 -21.77
N TRP A 137 -2.98 -11.55 -21.19
CA TRP A 137 -3.54 -11.01 -19.97
C TRP A 137 -4.09 -12.15 -19.12
N ARG A 138 -3.70 -12.23 -17.83
CA ARG A 138 -3.99 -13.35 -16.92
C ARG A 138 -3.76 -14.74 -17.53
N ASN A 139 -2.60 -14.92 -18.19
CA ASN A 139 -2.21 -16.15 -18.88
C ASN A 139 -3.14 -16.58 -20.03
N VAL A 140 -4.04 -15.70 -20.49
CA VAL A 140 -4.88 -15.92 -21.68
C VAL A 140 -4.24 -15.20 -22.86
N GLU A 141 -4.10 -15.93 -23.98
CA GLU A 141 -3.59 -15.40 -25.23
C GLU A 141 -4.69 -14.70 -26.03
N HIS A 142 -4.37 -13.51 -26.54
CA HIS A 142 -5.19 -12.71 -27.42
C HIS A 142 -4.45 -12.40 -28.72
N ARG A 143 -5.18 -12.49 -29.83
CA ARG A 143 -4.65 -12.18 -31.17
C ARG A 143 -4.32 -10.70 -31.37
N THR A 144 -4.96 -9.80 -30.61
CA THR A 144 -4.80 -8.34 -30.73
C THR A 144 -4.75 -7.67 -29.36
N GLU A 145 -4.07 -6.53 -29.28
CA GLU A 145 -4.02 -5.68 -28.08
C GLU A 145 -5.42 -5.25 -27.64
N ALA A 146 -6.22 -4.78 -28.60
CA ALA A 146 -7.61 -4.38 -28.35
C ALA A 146 -8.45 -5.54 -27.77
N GLY A 147 -8.17 -6.79 -28.18
CA GLY A 147 -8.81 -7.97 -27.62
C GLY A 147 -8.47 -8.16 -26.13
N ALA A 148 -7.18 -8.06 -25.77
CA ALA A 148 -6.74 -8.15 -24.38
C ALA A 148 -7.26 -7.00 -23.51
N ILE A 149 -7.24 -5.76 -24.03
CA ILE A 149 -7.78 -4.58 -23.33
C ILE A 149 -9.28 -4.72 -23.09
N ARG A 150 -10.05 -5.20 -24.08
CA ARG A 150 -11.50 -5.45 -23.90
C ARG A 150 -11.76 -6.52 -22.86
N ALA A 151 -10.99 -7.61 -22.86
CA ALA A 151 -11.11 -8.66 -21.86
C ALA A 151 -10.84 -8.13 -20.45
N ARG A 152 -9.77 -7.34 -20.27
CA ARG A 152 -9.46 -6.67 -19.00
C ARG A 152 -10.57 -5.72 -18.57
N SER A 153 -11.08 -4.90 -19.48
CA SER A 153 -12.16 -3.94 -19.19
C SER A 153 -13.47 -4.64 -18.80
N ALA A 154 -13.80 -5.76 -19.46
CA ALA A 154 -14.96 -6.58 -19.11
C ALA A 154 -14.80 -7.20 -17.72
N ALA A 155 -13.62 -7.73 -17.41
CA ALA A 155 -13.34 -8.28 -16.09
C ALA A 155 -13.31 -7.21 -14.98
N ALA A 156 -12.87 -5.99 -15.29
CA ALA A 156 -12.90 -4.87 -14.36
C ALA A 156 -14.35 -4.51 -13.98
N ARG A 157 -15.25 -4.46 -14.96
CA ARG A 157 -16.69 -4.28 -14.71
C ARG A 157 -17.30 -5.42 -13.91
N ALA A 158 -16.96 -6.67 -14.23
CA ALA A 158 -17.43 -7.82 -13.47
C ALA A 158 -16.91 -7.80 -12.02
N ALA A 159 -15.66 -7.39 -11.79
CA ALA A 159 -15.11 -7.22 -10.45
C ALA A 159 -15.86 -6.15 -9.66
N ARG A 160 -16.11 -4.99 -10.28
CA ARG A 160 -16.94 -3.91 -9.71
C ARG A 160 -18.29 -4.44 -9.24
N GLU A 161 -19.01 -5.12 -10.15
CA GLU A 161 -20.35 -5.68 -9.89
C GLU A 161 -20.34 -6.74 -8.79
N ALA A 162 -19.29 -7.58 -8.72
CA ALA A 162 -19.17 -8.60 -7.68
C ALA A 162 -19.03 -7.99 -6.27
N THR A 163 -18.36 -6.85 -6.14
CA THR A 163 -18.22 -6.12 -4.86
C THR A 163 -19.42 -5.24 -4.51
N ALA A 164 -20.30 -4.97 -5.46
CA ALA A 164 -21.52 -4.20 -5.24
C ALA A 164 -22.71 -5.06 -4.75
N ARG A 165 -22.59 -6.39 -4.80
CA ARG A 165 -23.56 -7.36 -4.27
C ARG A 165 -23.26 -7.67 -2.81
#